data_AF-A0A9N8QSH0-F1
#
_entry.id   AF-A0A9N8QSH0-F1
#
_cell.length_a   1.000
_cell.length_b   1.000
_cell.length_c   1.000
_cell.angle_alpha   90.00
_cell.angle_beta   90.00
_cell.angle_gamma   90.00
#
_symmetry.space_group_name_H-M   'P 1'
#
loop_
_entity.id
_entity.type
_entity.pdbx_description
1 polymer ?
#
loop_
_entity_poly.entity_id
_entity_poly.type
_entity_poly.pdbx_seq_one_letter_code
_entity_poly.pdbx_strand_id
1 'polypeptide(L)'
;MGRGTLECQWVVAKVLKVFLEEAMQCDVTNLNTPRYYIKCLLDNEDLEEAEKLINYSLKIKGIDKATMWFYRSLLSEKRGSFLNALKFLSESEKYCFSSQSLDVVKDRKKFIKSKMPKKKSKNRKETK
;
A
#
# COMPACT_ATOMS: atom_id res chain seq x y z
N MET A 1 -5.45 -9.57 -29.51
CA MET A 1 -6.32 -8.95 -28.49
C MET A 1 -5.46 -8.16 -27.50
N GLY A 2 -5.11 -6.88 -27.73
CA GLY A 2 -4.14 -6.27 -26.80
C GLY A 2 -3.73 -4.81 -26.95
N ARG A 3 -4.51 -3.93 -27.59
CA ARG A 3 -4.24 -2.48 -27.55
C ARG A 3 -5.44 -1.69 -27.02
N GLY A 4 -6.64 -1.93 -27.55
CA GLY A 4 -7.85 -1.25 -27.09
C GLY A 4 -8.17 -1.47 -25.60
N THR A 5 -7.92 -2.65 -25.04
CA THR A 5 -8.22 -2.93 -23.63
C THR A 5 -7.30 -2.17 -22.66
N LEU A 6 -6.02 -2.01 -23.01
CA LEU A 6 -5.05 -1.26 -22.21
C LEU A 6 -5.32 0.25 -22.32
N GLU A 7 -5.71 0.71 -23.51
CA GLU A 7 -6.06 2.10 -23.75
C GLU A 7 -7.34 2.50 -23.01
N CYS A 8 -8.38 1.64 -23.01
CA CYS A 8 -9.56 1.83 -22.18
C CYS A 8 -9.25 1.81 -20.67
N GLN A 9 -8.40 0.89 -20.20
CA GLN A 9 -8.00 0.86 -18.78
C GLN A 9 -7.25 2.13 -18.38
N TRP A 10 -6.37 2.63 -19.25
CA TRP A 10 -5.62 3.85 -19.00
C TRP A 10 -6.51 5.10 -18.99
N VAL A 11 -7.47 5.19 -19.91
CA VAL A 11 -8.47 6.26 -19.94
C VAL A 11 -9.34 6.24 -18.68
N VAL A 12 -9.83 5.06 -18.27
CA VAL A 12 -10.65 4.91 -17.06
C VAL A 12 -9.84 5.28 -15.80
N ALA A 13 -8.59 4.83 -15.70
CA ALA A 13 -7.72 5.17 -14.57
C ALA A 13 -7.46 6.69 -14.49
N LYS A 14 -7.24 7.33 -15.64
CA LYS A 14 -7.06 8.78 -15.74
C LYS A 14 -8.31 9.56 -15.33
N VAL A 15 -9.48 9.17 -15.82
CA VAL A 15 -10.76 9.80 -15.45
C VAL A 15 -11.05 9.62 -13.96
N LEU A 16 -10.81 8.42 -13.42
CA LEU A 16 -11.00 8.14 -12.00
C LEU A 16 -10.06 8.99 -11.13
N LYS A 17 -8.81 9.19 -11.57
CA LYS A 17 -7.84 10.07 -10.89
C LYS A 17 -8.39 11.49 -10.76
N VAL A 18 -8.83 12.08 -11.88
CA VAL A 18 -9.38 13.45 -11.93
C VAL A 18 -10.63 13.57 -11.05
N PHE A 19 -11.57 12.63 -11.17
CA PHE A 19 -12.80 12.65 -10.38
C PHE A 19 -12.53 12.57 -8.87
N LEU A 20 -11.59 11.72 -8.44
CA LEU A 20 -11.22 11.60 -7.03
C LEU A 20 -10.50 12.84 -6.51
N GLU A 21 -9.68 13.48 -7.34
CA GLU A 21 -9.01 14.74 -7.00
C GLU A 21 -10.03 15.87 -6.78
N GLU A 22 -10.99 16.03 -7.70
CA GLU A 22 -12.09 16.98 -7.55
C GLU A 22 -12.95 16.67 -6.32
N ALA A 23 -13.30 15.39 -6.11
CA ALA A 23 -14.08 14.96 -4.95
C ALA A 23 -13.38 15.27 -3.62
N MET A 24 -12.05 15.14 -3.55
CA MET A 24 -11.29 15.54 -2.35
C MET A 24 -11.29 17.05 -2.12
N GLN A 25 -11.38 17.86 -3.17
CA GLN A 25 -11.50 19.32 -3.04
C GLN A 25 -12.90 19.73 -2.58
N CYS A 26 -13.94 19.01 -2.97
CA CYS A 26 -15.33 19.29 -2.58
C CYS A 26 -15.69 18.79 -1.18
N ASP A 27 -15.22 17.60 -0.78
CA ASP A 27 -15.50 17.02 0.53
C ASP A 27 -14.24 16.45 1.18
N VAL A 28 -13.47 17.37 1.76
CA VAL A 28 -12.23 17.07 2.50
C VAL A 28 -12.47 16.22 3.76
N THR A 29 -13.74 16.05 4.17
CA THR A 29 -14.11 15.27 5.36
C THR A 29 -14.40 13.81 5.07
N ASN A 30 -14.52 13.42 3.80
CA ASN A 30 -14.82 12.05 3.42
C ASN A 30 -13.61 11.13 3.66
N LEU A 31 -13.68 10.33 4.73
CA LEU A 31 -12.63 9.40 5.14
C LEU A 31 -12.37 8.26 4.13
N ASN A 32 -13.30 8.01 3.21
CA ASN A 32 -13.19 6.94 2.23
C ASN A 32 -12.50 7.39 0.94
N THR A 33 -12.64 8.66 0.54
CA THR A 33 -12.06 9.18 -0.71
C THR A 33 -10.54 8.98 -0.80
N PRO A 34 -9.75 9.25 0.27
CA PRO A 34 -8.31 9.05 0.22
C PRO A 34 -7.91 7.59 -0.01
N ARG A 35 -8.67 6.62 0.54
CA ARG A 35 -8.39 5.20 0.36
C ARG A 35 -8.40 4.80 -1.12
N TYR A 36 -9.46 5.17 -1.83
CA TYR A 36 -9.61 4.82 -3.25
C TYR A 36 -8.59 5.57 -4.11
N TYR A 37 -8.30 6.82 -3.77
CA TYR A 37 -7.35 7.61 -4.52
C TYR A 37 -5.91 7.11 -4.37
N ILE A 38 -5.48 6.78 -3.13
CA ILE A 38 -4.16 6.18 -2.89
C ILE A 38 -4.00 4.88 -3.68
N LYS A 39 -5.03 4.03 -3.71
CA LYS A 39 -4.97 2.78 -4.49
C LYS A 39 -4.79 3.06 -5.98
N CYS A 40 -5.56 3.99 -6.54
CA CYS A 40 -5.43 4.42 -7.93
C CYS A 40 -4.01 4.92 -8.24
N LEU A 41 -3.44 5.77 -7.38
CA LEU A 41 -2.07 6.27 -7.54
C LEU A 41 -1.03 5.15 -7.48
N LEU A 42 -1.20 4.18 -6.59
CA LEU A 42 -0.30 3.02 -6.52
C LEU A 42 -0.39 2.16 -7.78
N ASP A 43 -1.60 1.93 -8.31
CA ASP A 43 -1.84 1.15 -9.51
C ASP A 43 -1.28 1.85 -10.77
N ASN A 44 -1.33 3.18 -10.81
CA ASN A 44 -0.73 4.02 -11.86
C ASN A 44 0.78 4.25 -11.69
N GLU A 45 1.41 3.69 -10.65
CA GLU A 45 2.82 3.88 -10.31
C GLU A 45 3.22 5.33 -9.98
N ASP A 46 2.25 6.18 -9.64
CA ASP A 46 2.44 7.56 -9.16
C ASP A 46 2.86 7.55 -7.67
N LEU A 47 4.04 6.98 -7.37
CA LEU A 47 4.45 6.64 -6.01
C LEU A 47 4.69 7.87 -5.12
N GLU A 48 5.15 8.99 -5.67
CA GLU A 48 5.39 10.21 -4.89
C GLU A 48 4.08 10.82 -4.41
N GLU A 49 3.10 10.91 -5.29
CA GLU A 49 1.80 11.49 -4.96
C GLU A 49 1.03 10.58 -4.00
N ALA A 50 1.14 9.25 -4.17
CA ALA A 50 0.61 8.29 -3.22
C ALA A 50 1.22 8.50 -1.81
N GLU A 51 2.52 8.74 -1.71
CA GLU A 51 3.18 8.99 -0.42
C GLU A 51 2.71 10.28 0.24
N LYS A 52 2.61 11.39 -0.51
CA LYS A 52 2.09 12.66 0.00
C LYS A 52 0.68 12.48 0.54
N LEU A 53 -0.17 11.80 -0.21
CA LEU A 53 -1.55 11.58 0.17
C LEU A 53 -1.66 10.68 1.41
N ILE A 54 -0.91 9.58 1.48
CA ILE A 54 -0.83 8.74 2.69
C ILE A 54 -0.42 9.56 3.93
N ASN A 55 0.61 10.40 3.79
CA ASN A 55 1.09 11.25 4.87
C ASN A 55 0.06 12.30 5.31
N TYR A 56 -0.70 12.84 4.36
CA TYR A 56 -1.81 13.75 4.65
C TYR A 56 -2.96 13.01 5.36
N SER A 57 -3.41 11.88 4.81
CA SER A 57 -4.52 11.09 5.36
C SER A 57 -4.26 10.62 6.78
N LEU A 58 -3.02 10.24 7.12
CA LEU A 58 -2.64 9.84 8.49
C LEU A 58 -2.83 10.94 9.54
N LYS A 59 -2.91 12.23 9.14
CA LYS A 59 -3.19 13.36 10.04
C LYS A 59 -4.68 13.56 10.31
N ILE A 60 -5.56 12.97 9.48
CA ILE A 60 -7.01 13.11 9.60
C ILE A 60 -7.51 12.25 10.77
N LYS A 61 -8.31 12.83 11.66
CA LYS A 61 -8.94 12.10 12.77
C LYS A 61 -9.99 11.14 12.24
N GLY A 62 -10.02 9.92 12.78
CA GLY A 62 -10.99 8.89 12.37
C GLY A 62 -10.61 8.11 11.10
N ILE A 63 -9.49 8.45 10.44
CA ILE A 63 -9.02 7.69 9.29
C ILE A 63 -8.71 6.23 9.65
N ASP A 64 -8.94 5.32 8.71
CA ASP A 64 -8.50 3.94 8.84
C ASP A 64 -6.97 3.83 8.74
N LYS A 65 -6.32 3.96 9.90
CA LYS A 65 -4.86 3.91 10.03
C LYS A 65 -4.28 2.58 9.57
N ALA A 66 -4.98 1.46 9.77
CA ALA A 66 -4.51 0.16 9.32
C ALA A 66 -4.34 0.17 7.80
N THR A 67 -5.37 0.61 7.08
CA THR A 67 -5.32 0.70 5.61
C THR A 67 -4.25 1.67 5.12
N MET A 68 -4.05 2.82 5.79
CA MET A 68 -2.99 3.78 5.40
C MET A 68 -1.58 3.19 5.55
N TRP A 69 -1.30 2.50 6.65
CA TRP A 69 -0.01 1.82 6.85
C TRP A 69 0.18 0.64 5.89
N PHE A 70 -0.89 -0.08 5.56
CA PHE A 70 -0.88 -1.14 4.56
C PHE A 70 -0.48 -0.60 3.17
N TYR A 71 -1.07 0.51 2.72
CA TYR A 71 -0.69 1.15 1.46
C TYR A 71 0.75 1.68 1.48
N ARG A 72 1.21 2.19 2.62
CA ARG A 72 2.62 2.59 2.78
C ARG A 72 3.59 1.41 2.65
N SER A 73 3.18 0.23 3.10
CA SER A 73 3.93 -1.01 2.83
C SER A 73 3.97 -1.34 1.34
N LEU A 74 2.83 -1.28 0.65
CA LEU A 74 2.78 -1.55 -0.80
C LEU A 74 3.68 -0.61 -1.59
N LEU A 75 3.66 0.67 -1.22
CA LEU A 75 4.53 1.70 -1.79
C LEU A 75 6.02 1.34 -1.62
N SER A 76 6.41 0.92 -0.41
CA SER A 76 7.79 0.50 -0.15
C SER A 76 8.18 -0.77 -0.91
N GLU A 77 7.25 -1.70 -1.05
CA GLU A 77 7.44 -2.91 -1.85
C GLU A 77 7.64 -2.58 -3.33
N LYS A 78 6.83 -1.67 -3.91
CA LYS A 78 6.98 -1.18 -5.28
C LYS A 78 8.32 -0.48 -5.51
N ARG A 79 8.85 0.23 -4.50
CA ARG A 79 10.20 0.82 -4.50
C ARG A 79 11.34 -0.19 -4.26
N GLY A 80 11.02 -1.48 -4.08
CA GLY A 80 12.00 -2.54 -3.82
C GLY A 80 12.50 -2.63 -2.37
N SER A 81 11.95 -1.85 -1.45
CA SER A 81 12.35 -1.83 -0.04
C SER A 81 11.52 -2.79 0.81
N PHE A 82 11.83 -4.09 0.74
CA PHE A 82 11.09 -5.13 1.47
C PHE A 82 11.18 -5.00 2.99
N LEU A 83 12.31 -4.53 3.53
CA LEU A 83 12.47 -4.32 4.96
C LEU A 83 11.53 -3.22 5.47
N ASN A 84 11.40 -2.12 4.74
CA ASN A 84 10.48 -1.04 5.10
C ASN A 84 9.03 -1.48 4.92
N ALA A 85 8.73 -2.25 3.88
CA ALA A 85 7.40 -2.84 3.70
C ALA A 85 6.98 -3.68 4.92
N LEU A 86 7.85 -4.56 5.41
CA LEU A 86 7.57 -5.36 6.61
C LEU A 86 7.40 -4.50 7.87
N LYS A 87 8.18 -3.43 8.03
CA LYS A 87 8.01 -2.47 9.15
C LYS A 87 6.63 -1.82 9.10
N PHE A 88 6.21 -1.33 7.93
CA PHE A 88 4.91 -0.68 7.79
C PHE A 88 3.74 -1.66 7.97
N LEU A 89 3.87 -2.93 7.56
CA LEU A 89 2.86 -3.95 7.90
C LEU A 89 2.79 -4.23 9.41
N SER A 90 3.89 -4.07 10.15
CA SER A 90 3.87 -4.17 11.61
C SER A 90 3.19 -2.98 12.28
N GLU A 91 3.32 -1.78 11.71
CA GLU A 91 2.51 -0.65 12.15
C GLU A 91 1.03 -0.84 11.80
N SER A 92 0.72 -1.34 10.60
CA SER A 92 -0.65 -1.66 10.17
C SER A 92 -1.34 -2.63 11.12
N GLU A 93 -0.64 -3.69 11.56
CA GLU A 93 -1.18 -4.73 12.44
C GLU A 93 -1.71 -4.18 13.77
N LYS A 94 -1.10 -3.11 14.31
CA LYS A 94 -1.52 -2.48 15.58
C LYS A 94 -2.91 -1.84 15.51
N TYR A 95 -3.37 -1.52 14.30
CA TYR A 95 -4.65 -0.84 14.06
C TYR A 95 -5.70 -1.79 13.46
N CYS A 96 -5.41 -3.09 13.37
CA CYS A 96 -6.37 -4.10 12.94
C CYS A 96 -7.25 -4.54 14.12
N PHE A 97 -8.53 -4.20 14.08
CA PHE A 97 -9.49 -4.53 15.15
C PHE A 97 -10.41 -5.71 14.80
N SER A 98 -10.28 -6.28 13.61
CA SER A 98 -11.03 -7.46 13.17
C SER A 98 -10.10 -8.59 12.75
N SER A 99 -10.53 -9.84 12.94
CA SER A 99 -9.77 -11.02 12.50
C SER A 99 -9.45 -10.94 11.00
N GLN A 100 -10.45 -10.61 10.18
CA GLN A 100 -10.29 -10.47 8.73
C GLN A 100 -9.19 -9.48 8.35
N SER A 101 -9.16 -8.29 8.97
CA SER A 101 -8.13 -7.29 8.67
C SER A 101 -6.73 -7.73 9.11
N LEU A 102 -6.66 -8.39 10.26
CA LEU A 102 -5.42 -8.94 10.80
C LEU A 102 -4.83 -10.03 9.90
N ASP A 103 -5.68 -10.94 9.42
CA ASP A 103 -5.27 -12.06 8.57
C ASP A 103 -4.71 -11.56 7.23
N VAL A 104 -5.36 -10.57 6.62
CA VAL A 104 -4.86 -9.92 5.39
C VAL A 104 -3.45 -9.35 5.58
N VAL A 105 -3.20 -8.64 6.70
CA VAL A 105 -1.88 -8.08 7.00
C VAL A 105 -0.84 -9.18 7.23
N LYS A 106 -1.20 -10.23 7.98
CA LYS A 106 -0.31 -11.36 8.26
C LYS A 106 0.06 -12.12 6.99
N ASP A 107 -0.89 -12.38 6.12
CA ASP A 107 -0.64 -13.08 4.87
C ASP A 107 0.21 -12.23 3.93
N ARG A 108 0.00 -10.91 3.89
CA ARG A 108 0.90 -10.02 3.15
C ARG A 108 2.32 -10.04 3.70
N LYS A 109 2.52 -10.07 5.01
CA LYS A 109 3.86 -10.22 5.61
C LYS A 109 4.55 -11.51 5.18
N LYS A 110 3.82 -12.63 5.17
CA LYS A 110 4.35 -13.93 4.70
C LYS A 110 4.78 -13.83 3.23
N PHE A 111 3.93 -13.23 2.39
CA PHE A 111 4.20 -13.04 0.96
C PHE A 111 5.43 -12.16 0.70
N ILE A 112 5.61 -11.06 1.44
CA ILE A 112 6.82 -10.23 1.29
C ILE A 112 8.06 -10.99 1.74
N LYS A 113 7.99 -11.74 2.85
CA LYS A 113 9.11 -12.57 3.32
C LYS A 113 9.51 -13.63 2.30
N SER A 114 8.57 -14.22 1.57
CA SER A 114 8.89 -15.22 0.52
C SER A 114 9.58 -14.61 -0.70
N LYS A 115 9.42 -13.30 -0.95
CA LYS A 115 10.13 -12.58 -2.03
C LYS A 115 11.57 -12.22 -1.67
N MET A 116 11.90 -12.18 -0.38
CA MET A 116 13.24 -11.81 0.07
C MET A 116 14.22 -12.98 -0.15
N PRO A 117 15.49 -12.69 -0.49
CA PRO A 117 16.51 -13.74 -0.60
C PRO A 117 16.66 -14.44 0.76
N LYS A 118 16.53 -15.77 0.76
CA LYS A 118 16.77 -16.57 1.96
C LYS A 118 18.20 -16.31 2.42
N LYS A 119 18.37 -15.75 3.62
CA LYS A 119 19.68 -15.61 4.26
C LYS A 119 20.28 -17.02 4.29
N LYS A 120 21.37 -17.26 3.55
CA LYS A 120 22.16 -18.50 3.71
C LYS A 120 22.55 -18.56 5.17
N SER A 121 22.09 -19.59 5.89
CA SER A 121 22.56 -19.89 7.22
C SER A 121 24.08 -20.05 7.12
N LYS A 122 24.85 -19.23 7.85
CA LYS A 122 26.25 -19.55 8.12
C LYS A 122 26.19 -20.85 8.92
N ASN A 123 26.46 -21.98 8.27
CA ASN A 123 26.66 -23.25 8.97
C ASN A 123 27.75 -23.01 10.03
N ARG A 124 27.41 -23.32 11.28
CA ARG A 124 28.35 -23.47 12.38
C ARG A 124 29.48 -24.37 11.88
N LYS A 125 30.71 -23.85 11.81
CA LYS A 125 31.89 -24.73 11.84
C LYS A 125 31.97 -25.27 13.26
N GLU A 126 31.61 -26.54 13.43
CA GLU A 126 32.06 -27.33 14.57
C GLU A 126 33.57 -27.47 14.44
N THR A 127 34.31 -26.86 15.36
CA THR A 127 35.74 -27.12 15.52
C THR A 127 35.87 -28.37 16.36
N LYS A 128 36.44 -29.41 15.75
CA LYS A 128 36.87 -30.66 16.38
C LYS A 128 38.26 -30.49 16.97
#